data_AF-A0A1Q7RTB3-F1
#
_entry.id   AF-A0A1Q7RTB3-F1
#
_cell.length_a   1.000
_cell.length_b   1.000
_cell.length_c   1.000
_cell.angle_alpha   90.00
_cell.angle_beta   90.00
_cell.angle_gamma   90.00
#
_symmetry.space_group_name_H-M   'P 1'
#
loop_
_entity.id
_entity.type
_entity.pdbx_description
1 polymer ?
#
loop_
_entity_poly.entity_id
_entity_poly.type
_entity_poly.pdbx_seq_one_letter_code
_entity_poly.pdbx_strand_id
1 'polypeptide(L)'
;MTARQRETLVLSLPADPDLAPLAHLVSSHFFRQNGLTVAAARRGADAVERRCRPILRAAARRTSRRRAAFVLVLRPQRATLEVIGRAGGGPGTCLLRLARPHPA
;
A
#
# COMPACT_ATOMS: atom_id res chain seq x y z
N MET A 1 14.68 -1.06 25.46
CA MET A 1 14.40 -0.90 24.01
C MET A 1 12.95 -1.30 23.75
N THR A 2 12.04 -0.36 23.61
CA THR A 2 10.64 -0.68 23.27
C THR A 2 10.59 -1.20 21.83
N ALA A 3 10.32 -2.49 21.65
CA ALA A 3 10.06 -3.07 20.35
C ALA A 3 8.89 -2.32 19.71
N ARG A 4 9.19 -1.38 18.81
CA ARG A 4 8.20 -0.53 18.15
C ARG A 4 7.16 -1.43 17.50
N GLN A 5 5.92 -1.31 17.97
CA GLN A 5 4.82 -2.18 17.61
C GLN A 5 4.68 -2.22 16.09
N ARG A 6 4.72 -3.43 15.53
CA ARG A 6 4.74 -3.70 14.08
C ARG A 6 3.32 -3.63 13.55
N GLU A 7 2.81 -2.42 13.38
CA GLU A 7 1.41 -2.20 13.05
C GLU A 7 1.12 -2.41 11.57
N THR A 8 0.01 -3.09 11.28
CA THR A 8 -0.56 -3.17 9.94
C THR A 8 -1.28 -1.87 9.66
N LEU A 9 -0.96 -1.21 8.55
CA LEU A 9 -1.63 0.02 8.13
C LEU A 9 -2.66 -0.31 7.05
N VAL A 10 -3.89 0.14 7.25
CA VAL A 10 -4.96 0.00 6.27
C VAL A 10 -5.40 1.39 5.82
N LEU A 11 -5.28 1.65 4.51
CA LEU A 11 -5.77 2.86 3.87
C LEU A 11 -6.96 2.50 2.98
N SER A 12 -8.12 3.06 3.29
CA SER A 12 -9.33 2.93 2.46
C SER A 12 -9.56 4.22 1.70
N LEU A 13 -9.68 4.12 0.38
CA LEU A 13 -9.89 5.24 -0.53
C LEU A 13 -11.17 5.02 -1.33
N PRO A 14 -11.89 6.09 -1.71
CA PRO A 14 -12.80 6.06 -2.84
C PRO A 14 -12.10 5.50 -4.09
N ALA A 15 -12.87 4.86 -4.99
CA ALA A 15 -12.40 4.47 -6.31
C ALA A 15 -12.19 5.69 -7.23
N ASP A 16 -11.20 6.50 -6.89
CA ASP A 16 -10.79 7.70 -7.60
C ASP A 16 -9.30 7.59 -7.98
N PRO A 17 -8.96 7.58 -9.28
CA PRO A 17 -7.58 7.55 -9.76
C PRO A 17 -6.69 8.67 -9.23
N ASP A 18 -7.27 9.83 -8.95
CA ASP A 18 -6.53 11.03 -8.52
C ASP A 18 -6.08 10.91 -7.06
N LEU A 19 -6.59 9.91 -6.33
CA LEU A 19 -6.16 9.55 -4.98
C LEU A 19 -4.98 8.57 -4.96
N ALA A 20 -4.49 8.11 -6.12
CA ALA A 20 -3.31 7.23 -6.19
C ALA A 20 -2.07 7.79 -5.46
N PRO A 21 -1.76 9.11 -5.49
CA PRO A 21 -0.62 9.66 -4.74
C PRO A 21 -0.69 9.45 -3.22
N LEU A 22 -1.88 9.26 -2.65
CA LEU A 22 -2.01 8.90 -1.22
C LEU A 22 -1.41 7.52 -0.92
N ALA A 23 -1.49 6.59 -1.88
CA ALA A 23 -0.82 5.29 -1.76
C ALA A 23 0.71 5.45 -1.72
N HIS A 24 1.28 6.41 -2.47
CA HIS A 24 2.71 6.72 -2.39
C HIS A 24 3.07 7.24 -1.00
N LEU A 25 2.36 8.25 -0.49
CA LEU A 25 2.67 8.88 0.80
C LEU A 25 2.63 7.89 1.96
N VAL A 26 1.54 7.11 2.03
CA VAL A 26 1.36 6.10 3.09
C VAL A 26 2.40 4.99 2.98
N SER A 27 2.70 4.50 1.77
CA SER A 27 3.72 3.47 1.56
C SER A 27 5.11 3.96 1.94
N SER A 28 5.47 5.18 1.53
CA SER A 28 6.76 5.80 1.85
C SER A 28 6.94 5.93 3.36
N HIS A 29 5.92 6.42 4.06
CA HIS A 29 5.92 6.54 5.52
C HIS A 29 6.08 5.15 6.19
N PHE A 30 5.25 4.19 5.79
CA PHE A 30 5.29 2.82 6.32
C PHE A 30 6.66 2.15 6.11
N PHE A 31 7.25 2.26 4.92
CA PHE A 31 8.56 1.69 4.63
C PHE A 31 9.66 2.31 5.49
N ARG A 32 9.65 3.63 5.67
CA ARG A 32 10.61 4.33 6.55
C ARG A 32 10.47 3.91 8.00
N GLN A 33 9.23 3.81 8.51
CA GLN A 33 8.97 3.33 9.87
C GLN A 33 9.47 1.89 10.09
N ASN A 34 9.53 1.08 9.02
CA ASN A 34 10.01 -0.30 9.06
C ASN A 34 11.50 -0.47 8.69
N GLY A 35 12.26 0.62 8.65
CA GLY A 35 13.72 0.59 8.55
C GLY A 35 14.30 0.68 7.14
N LEU A 36 13.47 0.93 6.11
CA LEU A 36 14.01 1.16 4.76
C LEU A 36 14.67 2.54 4.69
N THR A 37 15.76 2.62 3.91
CA THR A 37 16.37 3.91 3.56
C THR A 37 15.38 4.78 2.79
N VAL A 38 15.57 6.11 2.82
CA VAL A 38 14.69 7.05 2.13
C VAL A 38 14.58 6.74 0.63
N ALA A 39 15.70 6.39 -0.01
CA ALA A 39 15.71 6.04 -1.43
C ALA A 39 14.95 4.73 -1.71
N ALA A 40 15.14 3.69 -0.89
CA ALA A 40 14.41 2.43 -1.04
C ALA A 40 12.91 2.59 -0.79
N ALA A 41 12.53 3.36 0.24
CA ALA A 41 11.14 3.67 0.56
C ALA A 41 10.46 4.44 -0.59
N ARG A 42 11.11 5.44 -1.17
CA ARG A 42 10.59 6.18 -2.34
C ARG A 42 10.37 5.27 -3.54
N ARG A 43 11.38 4.49 -3.94
CA ARG A 43 11.25 3.55 -5.08
C ARG A 43 10.13 2.52 -4.86
N GLY A 44 10.00 2.01 -3.63
CA GLY A 44 8.90 1.11 -3.26
C GLY A 44 7.55 1.80 -3.37
N ALA A 45 7.42 3.01 -2.85
CA ALA A 45 6.19 3.80 -2.92
C ALA A 45 5.78 4.13 -4.36
N ASP A 46 6.73 4.47 -5.23
CA ASP A 46 6.48 4.69 -6.67
C ASP A 46 5.97 3.42 -7.36
N ALA A 47 6.51 2.26 -6.99
CA ALA A 47 6.01 0.98 -7.50
C ALA A 47 4.58 0.69 -7.03
N VAL A 48 4.26 0.98 -5.76
CA VAL A 48 2.89 0.85 -5.23
C VAL A 48 1.94 1.78 -5.96
N GLU A 49 2.26 3.06 -6.09
CA GLU A 49 1.39 4.03 -6.78
C GLU A 49 1.10 3.61 -8.22
N ARG A 50 2.14 3.25 -8.98
CA ARG A 50 1.99 2.81 -10.38
C ARG A 50 1.08 1.59 -10.50
N ARG A 51 1.11 0.67 -9.53
CA ARG A 51 0.26 -0.52 -9.50
C ARG A 51 -1.15 -0.24 -8.96
N CYS A 52 -1.32 0.71 -8.05
CA CYS A 52 -2.61 1.15 -7.54
C CYS A 52 -3.44 1.89 -8.60
N ARG A 53 -2.82 2.79 -9.36
CA ARG A 53 -3.51 3.67 -10.32
C ARG A 53 -4.43 2.94 -11.32
N PRO A 54 -4.02 1.85 -12.00
CA PRO A 54 -4.92 1.12 -12.89
C PRO A 54 -6.07 0.42 -12.14
N ILE A 55 -5.86 -0.02 -10.91
CA ILE A 55 -6.90 -0.64 -10.07
C ILE A 55 -7.96 0.38 -9.69
N LEU A 56 -7.55 1.58 -9.27
CA LEU A 56 -8.44 2.70 -8.98
C LEU A 56 -9.23 3.13 -10.23
N ARG A 57 -8.57 3.21 -11.40
CA ARG A 57 -9.24 3.50 -12.68
C ARG A 57 -10.28 2.43 -13.05
N ALA A 58 -9.95 1.16 -12.89
CA ALA A 58 -10.88 0.08 -13.17
C ALA A 58 -12.07 0.09 -12.19
N ALA A 59 -11.81 0.37 -10.92
CA ALA A 59 -12.84 0.51 -9.89
C ALA A 59 -13.76 1.70 -10.18
N ALA A 60 -13.21 2.86 -10.58
CA ALA A 60 -13.98 4.05 -10.94
C ALA A 60 -14.97 3.75 -12.08
N ARG A 61 -14.50 3.09 -13.15
CA ARG A 61 -15.31 2.74 -14.34
C ARG A 61 -16.45 1.75 -14.07
N ARG A 62 -16.33 0.91 -13.04
CA ARG A 62 -17.36 -0.09 -12.68
C ARG A 62 -18.48 0.50 -11.83
N THR A 63 -18.42 1.79 -11.50
CA THR A 63 -19.35 2.41 -10.54
C THR A 63 -20.63 2.88 -11.24
N SER A 64 -21.65 2.03 -11.27
CA SER A 64 -23.03 2.47 -11.55
C SER A 64 -23.98 2.34 -10.35
N ARG A 65 -23.65 1.61 -9.26
CA ARG A 65 -24.61 1.46 -8.12
C ARG A 65 -24.07 1.37 -6.68
N ARG A 66 -22.76 1.32 -6.40
CA ARG A 66 -22.23 1.37 -5.02
C ARG A 66 -20.84 2.01 -5.01
N ARG A 67 -20.57 2.92 -4.07
CA ARG A 67 -19.25 3.50 -3.78
C ARG A 67 -18.20 2.39 -3.70
N ALA A 68 -17.53 2.07 -4.80
CA ALA A 68 -16.44 1.11 -4.79
C ALA A 68 -15.30 1.74 -3.98
N ALA A 69 -14.88 1.07 -2.90
CA ALA A 69 -13.72 1.47 -2.13
C ALA A 69 -12.52 0.64 -2.57
N PHE A 70 -11.37 1.29 -2.70
CA PHE A 70 -10.08 0.64 -2.82
C PHE A 70 -9.44 0.58 -1.44
N VAL A 71 -8.97 -0.59 -1.04
CA VAL A 71 -8.29 -0.80 0.25
C VAL A 71 -6.85 -1.21 -0.01
N LEU A 72 -5.92 -0.43 0.53
CA LEU A 72 -4.50 -0.69 0.55
C LEU A 72 -4.11 -1.19 1.95
N VAL A 73 -3.54 -2.37 2.02
CA VAL A 73 -3.14 -3.03 3.27
C VAL A 73 -1.63 -3.19 3.27
N LEU A 74 -0.93 -2.51 4.19
CA LEU A 74 0.51 -2.55 4.34
C LEU A 74 0.85 -3.36 5.59
N ARG A 75 1.50 -4.51 5.40
CA ARG A 75 1.75 -5.49 6.46
C ARG A 75 3.24 -5.73 6.62
N PRO A 76 3.80 -5.47 7.81
CA PRO A 76 5.12 -5.93 8.14
C PRO A 76 5.04 -7.44 8.47
N GLN A 77 5.79 -8.25 7.74
CA GLN A 77 6.03 -9.64 8.09
C GLN A 77 7.39 -9.80 8.79
N ARG A 78 7.72 -11.05 9.18
CA ARG A 78 9.00 -11.37 9.83
C ARG A 78 10.19 -10.97 8.94
N ALA A 79 10.17 -11.35 7.67
CA ALA A 79 11.27 -11.14 6.73
C ALA A 79 10.94 -10.16 5.60
N THR A 80 9.69 -9.74 5.46
CA THR A 80 9.24 -8.93 4.31
C THR A 80 8.33 -7.79 4.74
N LEU A 81 8.21 -6.79 3.87
CA LEU A 81 7.16 -5.77 3.90
C LEU A 81 6.25 -6.00 2.72
N GLU A 82 4.95 -6.15 2.97
CA GLU A 82 3.95 -6.45 1.95
C GLU A 82 2.97 -5.31 1.80
N VAL A 83 2.58 -5.04 0.57
CA VAL A 83 1.52 -4.10 0.22
C VAL A 83 0.51 -4.82 -0.65
N ILE A 84 -0.75 -4.84 -0.21
CA ILE A 84 -1.85 -5.57 -0.86
C ILE A 84 -2.93 -4.55 -1.21
N GLY A 85 -3.38 -4.56 -2.47
CA GLY A 85 -4.50 -3.75 -2.95
C GLY A 85 -5.76 -4.60 -3.11
N ARG A 86 -6.92 -4.05 -2.74
CA ARG A 86 -8.24 -4.68 -2.89
C ARG A 86 -9.20 -3.69 -3.51
N ALA A 87 -9.91 -4.09 -4.56
CA ALA A 87 -11.01 -3.30 -5.11
C ALA A 87 -12.35 -3.89 -4.67
N GLY A 88 -13.19 -3.10 -4.00
CA GLY A 88 -14.61 -3.37 -3.76
C GLY A 88 -14.94 -4.78 -3.25
N GLY A 89 -14.51 -5.13 -2.02
CA GLY A 89 -14.81 -6.42 -1.39
C GLY A 89 -14.19 -7.66 -2.07
N GLY A 90 -13.49 -7.48 -3.20
CA GLY A 90 -12.85 -8.56 -3.95
C GLY A 90 -11.54 -9.06 -3.34
N PRO A 91 -10.95 -10.12 -3.93
CA PRO A 91 -9.70 -10.71 -3.48
C PRO A 91 -8.55 -9.69 -3.56
N GLY A 92 -7.62 -9.76 -2.61
CA GLY A 92 -6.46 -8.87 -2.56
C GLY A 92 -5.37 -9.29 -3.53
N THR A 93 -4.79 -8.31 -4.22
CA THR A 93 -3.62 -8.50 -5.08
C THR A 93 -2.38 -7.96 -4.38
N CYS A 94 -1.31 -8.77 -4.35
CA CYS A 94 -0.01 -8.31 -3.86
C CYS A 94 0.55 -7.26 -4.83
N LEU A 95 0.62 -6.00 -4.38
CA LEU A 95 1.16 -4.89 -5.15
C LEU A 95 2.66 -4.77 -4.98
N LEU A 96 3.21 -5.13 -3.83
CA LEU A 96 4.64 -5.11 -3.61
C LEU A 96 5.03 -6.01 -2.44
N ARG A 97 6.16 -6.69 -2.57
CA ARG A 97 6.83 -7.39 -1.49
C ARG A 97 8.30 -6.99 -1.50
N LEU A 98 8.79 -6.44 -0.40
CA LEU A 98 10.18 -6.05 -0.22
C LEU A 98 10.81 -6.88 0.90
N ALA A 99 12.09 -7.21 0.78
CA ALA A 99 12.84 -7.77 1.90
C ALA A 99 12.92 -6.72 3.02
N ARG A 100 12.73 -7.18 4.25
CA ARG A 100 12.87 -6.33 5.42
C ARG A 100 14.34 -6.23 5.78
N PRO A 101 14.88 -5.03 6.01
CA PRO A 101 16.21 -4.91 6.59
C PRO A 101 16.21 -5.55 7.98
N HIS A 102 17.20 -6.41 8.24
CA HIS A 102 17.40 -7.00 9.55
C HIS A 102 17.70 -5.86 10.54
N PRO A 103 17.07 -5.82 11.73
CA PRO A 103 17.56 -4.93 12.77
C PRO A 103 18.99 -5.39 13.11
N ALA A 104 19.96 -4.52 12.84
CA ALA A 104 21.33 -4.68 13.32
C ALA A 104 21.35 -4.66 14.86
#